data_AF-A0A6G3UR24-F1
#
_entry.id   AF-A0A6G3UR24-F1
#
_cell.length_a   1.000
_cell.length_b   1.000
_cell.length_c   1.000
_cell.angle_alpha   90.00
_cell.angle_beta   90.00
_cell.angle_gamma   90.00
#
_symmetry.space_group_name_H-M   'P 1'
#
loop_
_entity.id
_entity.type
_entity.pdbx_description
1 polymer ?
#
loop_
_entity_poly.entity_id
_entity_poly.type
_entity_poly.pdbx_seq_one_letter_code
_entity_poly.pdbx_strand_id
1 'polypeptide(L)'
;MTERSPSLSAEQGRPAVLVAAVLRGALAAGLGLGSVSVLVAALWISSPAPDSGPGEAFHAAAALWLLAHGAELIRTETLTGVPAPMGVVPMLLAAVPVWLVHRAARDVLEPDEGRGAPSPGAAFASVTGGYLLVGGAVALYARGATLSARPLSLLLPAALVVAAAAAAGVWT
;
A
#
# COMPACT_ATOMS: atom_id res chain seq x y z
N MET A 1 -33.56 -29.22 25.05
CA MET A 1 -33.57 -27.85 24.50
C MET A 1 -32.16 -27.31 24.70
N THR A 2 -31.28 -27.53 23.72
CA THR A 2 -29.85 -27.23 23.82
C THR A 2 -29.57 -25.83 23.32
N GLU A 3 -29.33 -24.89 24.24
CA GLU A 3 -28.76 -23.58 23.96
C GLU A 3 -27.28 -23.72 23.57
N ARG A 4 -27.03 -24.14 22.33
CA ARG A 4 -25.73 -23.98 21.66
C ARG A 4 -26.02 -23.36 20.30
N SER A 5 -25.98 -22.04 20.15
CA SER A 5 -26.04 -21.43 18.80
C SER A 5 -25.74 -19.91 18.64
N PRO A 6 -25.47 -19.08 19.66
CA PRO A 6 -25.01 -17.70 19.39
C PRO A 6 -23.47 -17.59 19.29
N SER A 7 -22.74 -18.26 20.18
CA SER A 7 -21.28 -18.09 20.32
C SER A 7 -20.48 -18.71 19.18
N LEU A 8 -20.88 -19.89 18.70
CA LEU A 8 -20.19 -20.58 17.59
C LEU A 8 -20.27 -19.79 16.29
N SER A 9 -21.44 -19.22 15.97
CA SER A 9 -21.63 -18.38 14.78
C SER A 9 -20.88 -17.05 14.87
N ALA A 10 -20.78 -16.46 16.06
CA ALA A 10 -19.97 -15.26 16.29
C ALA A 10 -18.47 -15.53 16.16
N GLU A 11 -17.99 -16.67 16.67
CA GLU A 11 -16.59 -17.09 16.50
C GLU A 11 -16.25 -17.42 15.04
N GLN A 12 -17.17 -18.02 14.29
CA GLN A 12 -16.98 -18.30 12.86
C GLN A 12 -17.05 -17.03 11.98
N GLY A 13 -17.75 -15.98 12.43
CA GLY A 13 -17.76 -14.67 11.75
C GLY A 13 -16.46 -13.88 11.93
N ARG A 14 -15.77 -14.06 13.06
CA ARG A 14 -14.54 -13.33 13.41
C ARG A 14 -13.40 -13.47 12.37
N PRO A 15 -13.02 -14.66 11.88
CA PRO A 15 -11.98 -14.77 10.86
C PRO A 15 -12.40 -14.12 9.54
N ALA A 16 -13.67 -14.23 9.14
CA ALA A 16 -14.17 -13.60 7.91
C ALA A 16 -14.09 -12.07 7.99
N VAL A 17 -14.42 -11.48 9.14
CA VAL A 17 -14.29 -10.04 9.41
C VAL A 17 -12.84 -9.58 9.33
N LEU A 18 -11.91 -10.34 9.92
CA LEU A 18 -10.48 -10.02 9.87
C LEU A 18 -9.91 -10.14 8.44
N VAL A 19 -10.32 -11.17 7.69
CA VAL A 19 -9.93 -11.33 6.28
C VAL A 19 -10.46 -10.17 5.43
N ALA A 20 -11.72 -9.76 5.63
CA ALA A 20 -12.27 -8.60 4.94
C ALA A 20 -11.49 -7.31 5.26
N ALA A 21 -11.08 -7.11 6.52
CA ALA A 21 -10.24 -5.99 6.92
C ALA A 21 -8.85 -6.01 6.27
N VAL A 22 -8.22 -7.19 6.18
CA VAL A 22 -6.94 -7.36 5.45
C VAL A 22 -7.12 -7.04 3.97
N LEU A 23 -8.19 -7.53 3.34
CA LEU A 23 -8.49 -7.26 1.94
C LEU A 23 -8.73 -5.76 1.68
N ARG A 24 -9.37 -5.04 2.61
CA ARG A 24 -9.53 -3.58 2.51
C ARG A 24 -8.19 -2.85 2.50
N GLY A 25 -7.25 -3.26 3.35
CA GLY A 25 -5.88 -2.74 3.31
C GLY A 25 -5.15 -3.04 1.99
N ALA A 26 -5.27 -4.27 1.50
CA ALA A 26 -4.68 -4.68 0.22
C ALA A 26 -5.29 -3.92 -0.98
N LEU A 27 -6.61 -3.72 -0.97
CA LEU A 27 -7.32 -2.92 -1.98
C LEU A 27 -6.87 -1.46 -1.97
N ALA A 28 -6.71 -0.85 -0.78
CA ALA A 28 -6.18 0.51 -0.67
C ALA A 28 -4.77 0.62 -1.29
N ALA A 29 -3.89 -0.35 -1.02
CA ALA A 29 -2.55 -0.40 -1.63
C ALA A 29 -2.63 -0.55 -3.16
N GLY A 30 -3.45 -1.48 -3.65
CA GLY A 30 -3.64 -1.71 -5.07
C GLY A 30 -4.20 -0.50 -5.82
N LEU A 31 -5.15 0.22 -5.23
CA LEU A 31 -5.72 1.45 -5.79
C LEU A 31 -4.70 2.59 -5.82
N GLY A 32 -3.91 2.75 -4.75
CA GLY A 32 -2.81 3.71 -4.70
C GLY A 32 -1.74 3.43 -5.76
N LEU A 33 -1.30 2.18 -5.88
CA LEU A 33 -0.35 1.73 -6.90
C LEU A 33 -0.92 1.89 -8.31
N GLY A 34 -2.18 1.50 -8.52
CA GLY A 34 -2.87 1.60 -9.80
C GLY A 34 -2.97 3.04 -10.28
N SER A 35 -3.26 3.97 -9.37
CA SER A 35 -3.35 5.41 -9.69
C SER A 35 -1.99 5.97 -10.17
N VAL A 36 -0.90 5.63 -9.48
CA VAL A 36 0.46 5.98 -9.91
C VAL A 36 0.80 5.31 -11.24
N SER A 37 0.43 4.04 -11.41
CA SER A 37 0.69 3.27 -12.64
C SER A 37 -0.02 3.87 -13.85
N VAL A 38 -1.27 4.28 -13.72
CA VAL A 38 -2.04 4.95 -14.77
C VAL A 38 -1.39 6.27 -15.17
N LEU A 39 -0.97 7.08 -14.18
CA LEU A 39 -0.27 8.35 -14.44
C LEU A 39 1.03 8.13 -15.21
N VAL A 40 1.86 7.18 -14.75
CA VAL A 40 3.14 6.87 -15.41
C VAL A 40 2.92 6.30 -16.81
N ALA A 41 1.95 5.40 -16.99
CA ALA A 41 1.60 4.87 -18.29
C ALA A 41 1.12 5.96 -19.25
N ALA A 42 0.29 6.90 -18.80
CA ALA A 42 -0.18 8.02 -19.62
C ALA A 42 0.99 8.93 -20.06
N LEU A 43 1.92 9.23 -19.15
CA LEU A 43 3.13 10.00 -19.48
C LEU A 43 4.03 9.24 -20.46
N TRP A 44 4.23 7.94 -20.27
CA TRP A 44 5.02 7.09 -21.14
C TRP A 44 4.43 6.99 -22.55
N ILE A 45 3.12 6.73 -22.67
CA ILE A 45 2.40 6.66 -23.97
C ILE A 45 2.48 8.00 -24.71
N SER A 46 2.43 9.12 -23.98
CA SER A 46 2.44 10.46 -24.57
C SER A 46 3.85 10.95 -24.91
N SER A 47 4.91 10.23 -24.51
CA SER A 47 6.29 10.62 -24.76
C SER A 47 6.63 10.41 -26.24
N PRO A 48 7.10 11.44 -26.95
CA PRO A 48 7.64 11.25 -28.30
C PRO A 48 8.92 10.42 -28.22
N ALA A 49 8.93 9.25 -28.88
CA ALA A 49 10.01 8.26 -28.83
C ALA A 49 10.36 7.78 -27.40
N PRO A 50 9.53 6.92 -26.78
CA PRO A 50 9.89 6.34 -25.50
C PRO A 50 11.08 5.40 -25.69
N ASP A 51 12.25 5.80 -25.19
CA ASP A 51 13.49 5.02 -25.27
C ASP A 51 13.43 3.72 -24.43
N SER A 52 12.43 3.60 -23.56
CA SER A 52 12.22 2.46 -22.66
C SER A 52 10.93 1.72 -22.97
N GLY A 53 10.95 0.39 -22.86
CA GLY A 53 9.75 -0.44 -23.01
C GLY A 53 8.75 -0.28 -21.85
N PRO A 54 7.52 -0.80 -21.99
CA PRO A 54 6.47 -0.69 -20.98
C PRO A 54 6.86 -1.32 -19.63
N GLY A 55 7.71 -2.35 -19.63
CA GLY A 55 8.22 -2.97 -18.41
C GLY A 55 9.01 -2.00 -17.52
N GLU A 56 9.89 -1.18 -18.09
CA GLU A 56 10.64 -0.15 -17.35
C GLU A 56 9.69 0.93 -16.79
N ALA A 57 8.65 1.30 -17.54
CA ALA A 57 7.65 2.25 -17.07
C ALA A 57 6.90 1.76 -15.82
N PHE A 58 6.51 0.48 -15.78
CA PHE A 58 5.84 -0.09 -14.59
C PHE A 58 6.81 -0.29 -13.41
N HIS A 59 8.08 -0.60 -13.65
CA HIS A 59 9.09 -0.58 -12.59
C HIS A 59 9.29 0.83 -12.02
N ALA A 60 9.31 1.86 -12.87
CA ALA A 60 9.36 3.25 -12.43
C ALA A 60 8.10 3.65 -11.61
N ALA A 61 6.91 3.19 -12.02
CA ALA A 61 5.68 3.41 -11.25
C ALA A 61 5.73 2.75 -9.87
N ALA A 62 6.20 1.50 -9.79
CA ALA A 62 6.41 0.80 -8.53
C ALA A 62 7.42 1.54 -7.64
N ALA A 63 8.55 1.99 -8.21
CA ALA A 63 9.56 2.75 -7.50
C ALA A 63 9.02 4.10 -6.97
N LEU A 64 8.27 4.84 -7.78
CA LEU A 64 7.63 6.11 -7.39
C LEU A 64 6.59 5.92 -6.29
N TRP A 65 5.79 4.85 -6.37
CA TRP A 65 4.83 4.51 -5.33
C TRP A 65 5.55 4.16 -4.01
N LEU A 66 6.66 3.43 -4.05
CA LEU A 66 7.49 3.17 -2.86
C LEU A 66 8.13 4.47 -2.32
N LEU A 67 8.65 5.35 -3.18
CA LEU A 67 9.20 6.65 -2.79
C LEU A 67 8.16 7.54 -2.12
N ALA A 68 6.90 7.50 -2.56
CA ALA A 68 5.79 8.19 -1.92
C ALA A 68 5.56 7.75 -0.45
N HIS A 69 6.03 6.55 -0.09
CA HIS A 69 6.02 6.04 1.28
C HIS A 69 7.32 6.30 2.05
N GLY A 70 8.22 7.13 1.51
CA GLY A 70 9.50 7.46 2.13
C GLY A 70 10.63 6.47 1.83
N ALA A 71 10.47 5.59 0.82
CA ALA A 71 11.56 4.73 0.39
C ALA A 71 12.66 5.56 -0.29
N GLU A 72 13.90 5.44 0.18
CA GLU A 72 15.04 5.96 -0.58
C GLU A 72 15.22 5.14 -1.86
N LEU A 73 15.16 5.83 -3.00
CA LEU A 73 15.48 5.22 -4.28
C LEU A 73 16.93 5.50 -4.65
N ILE A 74 17.59 4.53 -5.28
CA ILE A 74 18.88 4.72 -5.91
C ILE A 74 18.67 4.63 -7.42
N ARG A 75 19.09 5.66 -8.15
CA ARG A 75 19.26 5.57 -9.59
C ARG A 75 20.62 4.91 -9.86
N THR A 76 20.59 3.70 -10.42
CA THR A 76 21.80 2.88 -10.63
C THR A 76 22.54 3.24 -11.91
N GLU A 77 21.84 3.72 -12.93
CA GLU A 77 22.44 4.18 -14.19
C GLU A 77 22.51 5.70 -14.23
N THR A 78 23.72 6.24 -14.06
CA THR A 78 24.00 7.67 -14.19
C THR A 78 25.11 7.89 -15.22
N LEU A 79 25.15 9.08 -15.82
CA LEU A 79 26.19 9.46 -16.78
C LEU A 79 27.63 9.36 -16.21
N THR A 80 27.75 9.34 -14.88
CA THR A 80 29.02 9.25 -14.15
C THR A 80 29.34 7.83 -13.65
N GLY A 81 28.39 6.88 -13.78
CA GLY A 81 28.48 5.54 -13.20
C GLY A 81 28.34 5.49 -11.68
N VAL A 82 28.28 6.63 -11.00
CA VAL A 82 28.06 6.71 -9.54
C VAL A 82 26.56 6.64 -9.26
N PRO A 83 26.09 5.71 -8.40
CA PRO A 83 24.68 5.65 -8.02
C PRO A 83 24.22 6.94 -7.34
N ALA A 84 23.10 7.51 -7.79
CA ALA A 84 22.57 8.76 -7.27
C ALA A 84 21.34 8.51 -6.36
N PRO A 85 21.38 8.87 -5.07
CA PRO A 85 20.24 8.77 -4.17
C PRO A 85 19.14 9.77 -4.54
N MET A 86 17.89 9.32 -4.52
CA MET A 86 16.68 10.10 -4.73
C MET A 86 15.80 9.92 -3.49
N GLY A 87 15.85 10.89 -2.57
CA GLY A 87 15.13 10.86 -1.30
C GLY A 87 13.97 11.87 -1.19
N VAL A 88 13.72 12.65 -2.24
CA VAL A 88 12.63 13.65 -2.20
C VAL A 88 11.30 12.93 -2.41
N VAL A 89 10.49 12.88 -1.36
CA VAL A 89 9.18 12.23 -1.40
C VAL A 89 8.21 13.10 -2.22
N PRO A 90 7.54 12.55 -3.26
CA PRO A 90 6.53 13.27 -4.02
C PRO A 90 5.25 13.38 -3.18
N MET A 91 5.15 14.44 -2.36
CA MET A 91 4.06 14.63 -1.40
C MET A 91 2.66 14.54 -2.02
N LEU A 92 2.48 15.03 -3.25
CA LEU A 92 1.20 14.93 -3.97
C LEU A 92 0.81 13.48 -4.28
N LEU A 93 1.79 12.63 -4.62
CA LEU A 93 1.54 11.20 -4.87
C LEU A 93 1.29 10.44 -3.56
N ALA A 94 1.82 10.91 -2.44
CA ALA A 94 1.59 10.30 -1.13
C ALA A 94 0.18 10.55 -0.58
N ALA A 95 -0.47 11.64 -0.99
CA ALA A 95 -1.80 12.01 -0.49
C ALA A 95 -2.87 10.95 -0.79
N VAL A 96 -2.89 10.41 -2.02
CA VAL A 96 -3.90 9.43 -2.45
C VAL A 96 -3.80 8.12 -1.66
N PRO A 97 -2.61 7.46 -1.56
CA PRO A 97 -2.46 6.26 -0.74
C PRO A 97 -2.79 6.48 0.74
N VAL A 98 -2.33 7.59 1.34
CA VAL A 98 -2.61 7.92 2.75
C VAL A 98 -4.11 8.07 2.99
N TRP A 99 -4.82 8.78 2.11
CA TRP A 99 -6.26 8.94 2.21
C TRP A 99 -7.01 7.62 2.04
N LEU A 100 -6.58 6.76 1.12
CA LEU A 100 -7.19 5.44 0.91
C LEU A 100 -7.01 4.51 2.12
N VAL A 101 -5.85 4.55 2.79
CA VAL A 101 -5.61 3.78 4.02
C VAL A 101 -6.47 4.29 5.17
N HIS A 102 -6.53 5.61 5.35
CA HIS A 102 -7.40 6.24 6.34
C HIS A 102 -8.85 5.82 6.14
N ARG A 103 -9.35 5.92 4.90
CA ARG A 103 -10.70 5.52 4.54
C ARG A 103 -10.94 4.02 4.73
N ALA A 104 -10.01 3.16 4.31
CA ALA A 104 -10.14 1.73 4.49
C ALA A 104 -10.22 1.35 5.98
N ALA A 105 -9.45 2.01 6.84
CA ALA A 105 -9.48 1.80 8.28
C ALA A 105 -10.79 2.28 8.92
N ARG A 106 -11.32 3.42 8.47
CA ARG A 106 -12.66 3.93 8.85
C ARG A 106 -13.77 2.97 8.45
N ASP A 107 -13.80 2.58 7.18
CA ASP A 107 -14.88 1.78 6.58
C ASP A 107 -15.01 0.39 7.22
N VAL A 108 -13.91 -0.17 7.73
CA VAL A 108 -13.90 -1.50 8.37
C VAL A 108 -14.58 -1.51 9.76
N LEU A 109 -14.69 -0.35 10.41
CA LEU A 109 -15.36 -0.24 11.70
C LEU A 109 -16.87 -0.08 11.59
N GLU A 110 -17.39 0.24 10.40
CA GLU A 110 -18.82 0.34 10.17
C GLU A 110 -19.42 -1.08 10.12
N PRO A 111 -20.39 -1.40 10.98
CA PRO A 111 -21.00 -2.73 11.00
C PRO A 111 -21.78 -2.98 9.70
N ASP A 112 -21.44 -4.07 9.02
CA ASP A 112 -22.14 -4.52 7.81
C ASP A 112 -23.36 -5.35 8.21
N GLU A 113 -24.48 -5.24 7.49
CA GLU A 113 -25.71 -5.96 7.85
C GLU A 113 -25.47 -7.48 7.88
N GLY A 114 -25.42 -8.04 9.10
CA GLY A 114 -25.18 -9.48 9.33
C GLY A 114 -23.72 -9.87 9.61
N ARG A 115 -22.76 -8.94 9.67
CA ARG A 115 -21.38 -9.19 10.16
C ARG A 115 -20.99 -8.16 11.22
N GLY A 116 -20.49 -8.65 12.36
CA GLY A 116 -19.97 -7.77 13.41
C GLY A 116 -18.73 -7.00 12.95
N ALA A 117 -18.49 -5.83 13.54
CA ALA A 117 -17.27 -5.06 13.32
C ALA A 117 -16.09 -5.66 14.11
N PRO A 118 -14.84 -5.60 13.58
CA PRO A 118 -13.66 -5.94 14.36
C PRO A 118 -13.43 -4.92 15.47
N SER A 119 -12.66 -5.30 16.49
CA SER A 119 -12.19 -4.30 17.46
C SER A 119 -11.29 -3.26 16.79
N PRO A 120 -11.21 -2.02 17.30
CA PRO A 120 -10.34 -0.96 16.74
C PRO A 120 -8.89 -1.42 16.50
N GLY A 121 -8.30 -2.11 17.48
CA GLY A 121 -6.95 -2.66 17.34
C GLY A 121 -6.81 -3.74 16.27
N ALA A 122 -7.84 -4.58 16.10
CA ALA A 122 -7.86 -5.60 15.05
C ALA A 122 -8.04 -4.97 13.65
N ALA A 123 -8.91 -3.96 13.52
CA ALA A 123 -9.07 -3.18 12.29
C ALA A 123 -7.74 -2.55 11.87
N PHE A 124 -7.09 -1.85 12.81
CA PHE A 124 -5.78 -1.24 12.61
C PHE A 124 -4.73 -2.26 12.13
N ALA A 125 -4.58 -3.38 12.85
CA ALA A 125 -3.58 -4.39 12.54
C ALA A 125 -3.86 -5.09 11.20
N SER A 126 -5.12 -5.44 10.91
CA SER A 126 -5.51 -6.11 9.68
C SER A 126 -5.34 -5.22 8.45
N VAL A 127 -5.81 -3.96 8.50
CA VAL A 127 -5.69 -3.02 7.38
C VAL A 127 -4.22 -2.68 7.11
N THR A 128 -3.47 -2.35 8.16
CA THR A 128 -2.02 -2.08 8.05
C THR A 128 -1.28 -3.30 7.50
N GLY A 129 -1.57 -4.49 8.02
CA GLY A 129 -0.97 -5.74 7.54
C GLY A 129 -1.26 -6.02 6.08
N GLY A 130 -2.52 -5.91 5.64
CA GLY A 130 -2.91 -6.10 4.24
C GLY A 130 -2.22 -5.13 3.29
N TYR A 131 -2.10 -3.86 3.69
CA TYR A 131 -1.39 -2.84 2.91
C TYR A 131 0.10 -3.16 2.79
N LEU A 132 0.77 -3.48 3.91
CA LEU A 132 2.19 -3.77 3.94
C LEU A 132 2.55 -5.06 3.20
N LEU A 133 1.66 -6.06 3.16
CA LEU A 133 1.85 -7.26 2.34
C LEU A 133 1.94 -6.92 0.86
N VAL A 134 1.06 -6.05 0.35
CA VAL A 134 1.13 -5.55 -1.03
C VAL A 134 2.40 -4.74 -1.22
N GLY A 135 2.75 -3.85 -0.28
CA GLY A 135 3.99 -3.07 -0.32
C GLY A 135 5.24 -3.93 -0.42
N GLY A 136 5.29 -5.05 0.32
CA GLY A 136 6.37 -6.04 0.23
C GLY A 136 6.44 -6.71 -1.14
N ALA A 137 5.30 -7.11 -1.71
CA ALA A 137 5.26 -7.66 -3.07
C ALA A 137 5.74 -6.65 -4.13
N VAL A 138 5.35 -5.38 -4.01
CA VAL A 138 5.82 -4.30 -4.89
C VAL A 138 7.32 -4.05 -4.74
N ALA A 139 7.85 -4.08 -3.51
CA ALA A 139 9.27 -3.95 -3.25
C ALA A 139 10.07 -5.11 -3.87
N LEU A 140 9.54 -6.34 -3.84
CA LEU A 140 10.13 -7.49 -4.53
C LEU A 140 10.09 -7.33 -6.05
N TYR A 141 8.98 -6.84 -6.60
CA TYR A 141 8.83 -6.56 -8.02
C TYR A 141 9.83 -5.48 -8.50
N ALA A 142 10.03 -4.42 -7.72
CA ALA A 142 10.96 -3.34 -8.06
C ALA A 142 12.46 -3.70 -7.92
N ARG A 143 12.80 -4.95 -7.55
CA ARG A 143 14.19 -5.38 -7.44
C ARG A 143 14.82 -5.50 -8.82
N GLY A 144 15.99 -4.89 -8.99
CA GLY A 144 16.74 -4.94 -10.25
C GLY A 144 16.29 -3.91 -11.30
N ALA A 145 15.31 -3.06 -10.98
CA ALA A 145 14.97 -1.90 -11.79
C ALA A 145 16.14 -0.89 -11.84
N THR A 146 16.23 -0.12 -12.93
CA THR A 146 17.12 1.06 -13.07
C THR A 146 16.93 2.08 -11.93
N LEU A 147 15.73 2.11 -11.36
CA LEU A 147 15.34 2.84 -10.15
C LEU A 147 15.01 1.82 -9.05
N SER A 148 16.02 1.42 -8.28
CA SER A 148 15.85 0.38 -7.25
C SER A 148 15.72 0.99 -5.86
N ALA A 149 14.74 0.54 -5.09
CA ALA A 149 14.58 0.92 -3.70
C ALA A 149 15.57 0.14 -2.81
N ARG A 150 16.23 0.80 -1.84
CA ARG A 150 17.11 0.10 -0.88
C ARG A 150 16.27 -0.73 0.10
N PRO A 151 16.31 -2.08 0.05
CA PRO A 151 15.36 -2.97 0.76
C PRO A 151 15.20 -2.73 2.27
N LEU A 152 16.27 -2.26 2.93
CA LEU A 152 16.30 -2.09 4.40
C LEU A 152 16.05 -0.65 4.89
N SER A 153 16.19 0.37 4.04
CA SER A 153 15.82 1.76 4.41
C SER A 153 14.30 1.98 4.38
N LEU A 154 13.57 0.97 3.88
CA LEU A 154 12.17 0.97 3.47
C LEU A 154 11.15 0.77 4.59
N LEU A 155 11.45 -0.13 5.53
CA LEU A 155 10.38 -0.73 6.34
C LEU A 155 9.84 0.24 7.38
N LEU A 156 10.71 1.07 7.97
CA LEU A 156 10.30 1.94 9.07
C LEU A 156 9.46 3.14 8.60
N PRO A 157 9.89 3.96 7.61
CA PRO A 157 9.12 5.13 7.20
C PRO A 157 7.78 4.75 6.58
N ALA A 158 7.77 3.74 5.70
CA ALA A 158 6.55 3.28 5.05
C ALA A 158 5.56 2.68 6.05
N ALA A 159 6.03 1.83 6.98
CA ALA A 159 5.18 1.29 8.03
C ALA A 159 4.63 2.38 8.95
N LEU A 160 5.43 3.39 9.30
CA LEU A 160 4.98 4.51 10.13
C LEU A 160 3.90 5.35 9.43
N VAL A 161 4.07 5.68 8.15
CA VAL A 161 3.08 6.45 7.38
C VAL A 161 1.76 5.68 7.28
N VAL A 162 1.83 4.39 6.92
CA VAL A 162 0.63 3.54 6.78
C VAL A 162 -0.05 3.33 8.13
N ALA A 163 0.72 3.05 9.19
CA ALA A 163 0.19 2.91 10.53
C ALA A 163 -0.44 4.22 11.03
N ALA A 164 0.19 5.37 10.82
CA ALA A 164 -0.37 6.66 11.22
C ALA A 164 -1.70 6.96 10.49
N ALA A 165 -1.75 6.71 9.18
CA ALA A 165 -2.96 6.88 8.39
C ALA A 165 -4.10 5.94 8.85
N ALA A 166 -3.77 4.67 9.08
CA ALA A 166 -4.73 3.68 9.57
C ALA A 166 -5.21 4.02 10.99
N ALA A 167 -4.30 4.44 11.87
CA ALA A 167 -4.64 4.86 13.23
C ALA A 167 -5.56 6.10 13.22
N ALA A 168 -5.24 7.11 12.40
CA ALA A 168 -6.14 8.23 12.19
C ALA A 168 -7.51 7.74 11.73
N GLY A 169 -7.58 6.77 10.82
CA GLY A 169 -8.86 6.21 10.38
C GLY A 169 -9.62 5.47 11.47
N VAL A 170 -8.93 4.76 12.37
CA VAL A 170 -9.59 3.98 13.44
C VAL A 170 -10.08 4.87 14.59
N TRP A 171 -9.33 5.92 14.94
CA TRP A 171 -9.54 6.66 16.20
C TRP A 171 -9.96 8.12 16.05
N THR A 172 -10.26 8.60 14.85
CA THR A 172 -10.90 9.92 14.68
C THR A 172 -12.40 9.81 14.53
#